data_AF-A0A553L2Q2-F1
#
_entry.id   AF-A0A553L2Q2-F1
#
_cell.length_a   1.000
_cell.length_b   1.000
_cell.length_c   1.000
_cell.angle_alpha   90.00
_cell.angle_beta   90.00
_cell.angle_gamma   90.00
#
_symmetry.space_group_name_H-M   'P 1'
#
loop_
_entity.id
_entity.type
_entity.pdbx_description
1 polymer ?
#
loop_
_entity_poly.entity_id
_entity_poly.type
_entity_poly.pdbx_seq_one_letter_code
_entity_poly.pdbx_strand_id
1 'polypeptide(L)' 'MALVVFVGSLLGVMALGMPIAFALLVSGVALMFYLNIFDTQIIAQNLISGADSFPLMAIPFF' A
#
# COMPACT_ATOMS: atom_id res chain seq x y z
N MET A 1 12.54 -0.44 13.49
CA MET A 1 11.50 -1.48 13.50
C MET A 1 10.47 -1.27 12.39
N ALA A 2 9.85 -0.09 12.26
CA ALA A 2 8.91 0.21 11.17
C ALA A 2 9.48 -0.03 9.75
N LEU A 3 10.75 0.32 9.51
CA LEU A 3 11.44 0.10 8.24
C LEU A 3 11.53 -1.40 7.86
N VAL A 4 11.72 -2.27 8.86
CA VAL A 4 11.76 -3.73 8.65
C VAL A 4 10.37 -4.26 8.30
N VAL A 5 9.31 -3.75 8.95
CA VAL A 5 7.92 -4.10 8.64
C VAL A 5 7.56 -3.64 7.22
N PHE A 6 7.97 -2.43 6.84
CA PHE A 6 7.75 -1.90 5.49
C PHE A 6 8.44 -2.75 4.43
N VAL A 7 9.77 -2.92 4.53
CA VAL A 7 10.55 -3.64 3.51
C VAL A 7 10.19 -5.14 3.48
N GLY A 8 9.97 -5.74 4.65
CA GLY A 8 9.58 -7.15 4.75
C GLY A 8 8.20 -7.43 4.14
N SER A 9 7.21 -6.57 4.41
CA SER A 9 5.88 -6.70 3.79
C SER A 9 5.90 -6.39 2.29
N LEU A 10 6.64 -5.36 1.88
CA LEU A 10 6.78 -4.99 0.48
C LEU A 10 7.44 -6.10 -0.35
N LEU A 11 8.59 -6.62 0.09
CA LEU A 11 9.28 -7.71 -0.61
C LEU A 11 8.49 -9.02 -0.56
N GLY A 12 7.85 -9.32 0.58
CA GLY A 12 7.02 -10.53 0.72
C GLY A 12 5.84 -10.55 -0.25
N VAL A 13 5.22 -9.39 -0.47
CA VAL A 13 4.07 -9.26 -1.37
C VAL A 13 4.49 -9.17 -2.84
N MET A 14 5.61 -8.51 -3.14
CA MET A 14 6.20 -8.53 -4.49
C MET A 14 6.63 -9.93 -4.91
N ALA A 15 7.14 -10.75 -3.99
CA ALA A 15 7.50 -12.14 -4.26
C ALA A 15 6.30 -13.01 -4.68
N LEU A 16 5.07 -12.60 -4.35
CA LEU A 16 3.83 -13.26 -4.81
C LEU A 16 3.43 -12.84 -6.24
N GLY A 17 4.19 -11.96 -6.90
CA GLY A 17 3.93 -11.51 -8.27
C GLY A 17 2.80 -10.48 -8.40
N MET A 18 2.41 -9.84 -7.30
CA MET A 18 1.38 -8.81 -7.30
C MET A 18 1.94 -7.48 -7.85
N PRO A 19 1.13 -6.65 -8.57
CA PRO A 19 1.58 -5.33 -9.03
C PRO A 19 2.05 -4.44 -7.88
N ILE A 20 3.04 -3.57 -8.14
CA ILE A 20 3.78 -2.84 -7.10
C ILE A 20 2.85 -1.94 -6.26
N ALA A 21 1.83 -1.36 -6.89
CA ALA A 21 0.88 -0.50 -6.20
C ALA A 21 0.05 -1.25 -5.15
N PHE A 22 -0.36 -2.49 -5.43
CA PHE A 22 -1.04 -3.31 -4.43
C PHE A 22 -0.06 -3.77 -3.35
N ALA A 23 1.20 -4.05 -3.69
CA ALA A 23 2.24 -4.34 -2.70
C ALA A 23 2.47 -3.16 -1.75
N LEU A 24 2.46 -1.93 -2.28
CA LEU A 24 2.53 -0.70 -1.49
C LEU A 24 1.30 -0.53 -0.59
N LEU A 25 0.09 -0.82 -1.09
CA LEU A 25 -1.14 -0.76 -0.30
C LEU A 25 -1.07 -1.71 0.90
N VAL A 26 -0.66 -2.97 0.67
CA VAL A 26 -0.50 -3.97 1.75
C VAL A 26 0.61 -3.56 2.73
N SER A 27 1.72 -3.01 2.26
CA SER A 27 2.79 -2.51 3.14
C SER A 27 2.36 -1.31 3.98
N GLY A 28 1.50 -0.44 3.44
CA GLY A 28 0.91 0.69 4.16
C GLY A 28 -0.06 0.23 5.24
N VAL A 29 -0.90 -0.78 4.94
CA VAL A 29 -1.78 -1.44 5.92
C VAL A 29 -0.96 -2.07 7.05
N ALA A 30 0.12 -2.80 6.72
CA ALA A 30 1.01 -3.40 7.70
C ALA A 30 1.69 -2.35 8.62
N LEU A 31 2.08 -1.20 8.05
CA LEU A 31 2.62 -0.08 8.82
C LEU A 31 1.59 0.56 9.75
N MET A 32 0.36 0.78 9.29
CA MET A 32 -0.70 1.31 10.13
C MET A 32 -1.05 0.38 11.29
N PHE A 33 -1.04 -0.93 11.03
CA PHE A 33 -1.21 -1.95 12.07
C PHE A 33 -0.06 -1.92 13.09
N TYR A 34 1.19 -1.79 12.61
CA TYR A 34 2.36 -1.70 13.47
C TYR A 34 2.37 -0.42 14.35
N LEU A 35 1.87 0.69 13.81
CA LEU A 35 1.83 1.99 14.47
C LEU A 35 0.57 2.19 15.35
N ASN A 36 -0.35 1.22 15.43
CA ASN A 36 -1.64 1.32 16.14
C ASN A 36 -2.52 2.51 15.70
N ILE A 37 -2.34 2.98 14.47
CA ILE A 37 -3.13 4.08 13.84
C ILE A 37 -4.05 3.52 12.75
N PHE A 38 -4.52 2.28 12.93
CA PHE A 38 -5.28 1.57 11.92
C PHE A 38 -6.68 2.18 11.76
N ASP A 39 -6.80 3.07 10.78
CA ASP A 39 -8.04 3.71 10.39
C ASP A 39 -8.39 3.33 8.95
N THR A 40 -9.43 2.52 8.81
CA THR A 40 -9.92 2.02 7.52
C THR A 40 -10.52 3.12 6.65
N GLN A 41 -10.99 4.22 7.25
CA GLN A 41 -11.55 5.36 6.54
C GLN A 41 -10.45 6.20 5.89
N ILE A 42 -9.31 6.39 6.58
CA ILE A 42 -8.12 7.03 5.98
C ILE A 42 -7.61 6.21 4.79
N ILE A 43 -7.56 4.88 4.91
CA ILE A 43 -7.16 3.99 3.82
C ILE A 43 -8.11 4.14 2.61
N ALA A 44 -9.42 4.11 2.85
CA ALA A 44 -10.43 4.24 1.79
C ALA A 44 -10.34 5.60 1.07
N GLN A 45 -10.18 6.70 1.82
CA GLN A 45 -10.05 8.04 1.24
C GLN A 45 -8.77 8.19 0.42
N ASN A 46 -7.62 7.73 0.93
CA ASN A 46 -6.37 7.79 0.19
C ASN A 46 -6.37 6.87 -1.05
N LEU A 47 -7.06 5.74 -0.99
CA LEU A 47 -7.21 4.84 -2.13
C LEU A 47 -8.07 5.47 -3.24
N ILE A 48 -9.20 6.09 -2.89
CA ILE A 48 -10.06 6.78 -3.86
C ILE A 48 -9.31 7.97 -4.46
N SER A 49 -8.66 8.80 -3.63
CA SER A 49 -7.90 9.95 -4.09
C SER A 49 -6.68 9.55 -4.94
N GLY A 50 -6.06 8.41 -4.64
CA GLY A 50 -5.00 7.82 -5.46
C GLY A 50 -5.52 7.26 -6.78
N ALA A 51 -6.70 6.64 -6.80
CA ALA A 51 -7.34 6.13 -8.01
C ALA A 51 -7.83 7.26 -8.94
N ASP A 52 -8.19 8.41 -8.38
CA ASP A 52 -8.61 9.62 -9.12
C ASP A 52 -7.40 10.41 -9.69
N SER A 53 -6.17 9.98 -9.36
CA SER A 53 -4.93 10.53 -9.92
C SER A 53 -4.71 10.01 -11.35
N PHE A 54 -4.84 10.89 -12.35
CA PHE A 54 -4.66 10.61 -13.78
C PHE A 54 -3.43 9.72 -14.15
N PRO A 55 -2.24 9.90 -13.53
CA PRO A 55 -1.10 9.00 -13.73
C PRO A 55 -1.31 7.55 -13.29
N LEU A 56 -2.11 7.29 -12.24
CA LEU A 56 -2.45 5.94 -11.77
C LEU A 56 -3.55 5.29 -12.61
N MET A 57 -4.34 6.08 -13.34
CA MET A 57 -5.41 5.61 -14.22
C MET A 57 -4.90 5.13 -15.59
N ALA A 58 -3.76 5.65 -16.06
CA ALA A 58 -3.26 5.46 -17.43
C ALA A 58 -2.30 4.26 -17.61
N ILE A 59 -1.76 3.72 -16.53
CA ILE A 59 -0.85 2.56 -16.52
C ILE A 59 -1.32 1.72 -15.34
N PRO A 60 -2.03 0.62 -15.55
CA PRO A 60 -2.99 0.07 -14.58
C PRO A 60 -2.34 -0.54 -13.33
N PHE A 61 -1.80 0.27 -12.42
CA PHE A 61 -0.90 -0.12 -11.32
C PHE A 61 0.52 -0.47 -11.84
N PHE A 62 1.51 0.42 -11.64
CA PHE A 62 2.93 0.03 -11.62
C PHE A 62 3.12 -1.07 -10.58
#